data_AF-A0AAU9L5F9-F1
#
_entry.id   AF-A0AAU9L5F9-F1
#
_cell.length_a   1.000
_cell.length_b   1.000
_cell.length_c   1.000
_cell.angle_alpha   90.00
_cell.angle_beta   90.00
_cell.angle_gamma   90.00
#
_symmetry.space_group_name_H-M   'P 1'
#
loop_
_entity.id
_entity.type
_entity.pdbx_description
1 polymer ?
#
loop_
_entity_poly.entity_id
_entity_poly.type
_entity_poly.pdbx_seq_one_letter_code
_entity_poly.pdbx_strand_id
1 'polypeptide(L)'
;MAALKLLENYYTWANVTEVKVLDWVDPDGGWKVHPMANYPFASFASVFAICVCYVLFVVFGSILMKLCVPALNTSAIQFIYNPIQVIACSYMFMETAIQAYRNSYSPTPCNAFKADAPVMGNVMYLFYLSKILDLCDTFFIVVGKKWRQLSFLHVYHHLSVILIYYIVFRVAQDGDTYVSVVLNGFVHTIMYTYYFVSAHTRDIWWKRYLTLIQLIQFVTMNVQGYLMYSRRCPGMPPMIPLIYLVYVQSLFWLFVNFYKKASEKIMSTELIQSYYDWANATEVKLLDWVDPEGGWKVHPMANYPLANFASVYAICIGYLLFVIFGTTLMKLGIPAIKTSPLQFVYNPIQVIACSYMCVEAAIQAYRNGYSPAPCNAFKADDPVMGNVLYLFFLSKMLDLCDTVFIILGKKWKQLSILHVYHHLTVLFVYYVVFRVAQDGDSYITIVLNGFVHTIMYTYYFVSAHTRDIWWKKYLTRIQLIQFVTMNVQGYLTYSRQCPGMPPKVPLMYLVYVQSLFWLFMNFYIRAYVFGSTKPAVGDAKKKL
;
A
#
# COMPACT_ATOMS: atom_id res chain seq x y z
N MET A 1 40.56 -14.26 -36.32
CA MET A 1 40.22 -13.68 -37.65
C MET A 1 38.75 -13.25 -37.74
N ALA A 2 37.76 -14.08 -37.37
CA ALA A 2 36.33 -13.71 -37.42
C ALA A 2 35.93 -12.55 -36.49
N ALA A 3 36.44 -12.51 -35.25
CA ALA A 3 36.15 -11.43 -34.29
C ALA A 3 36.69 -10.07 -34.73
N LEU A 4 37.90 -10.04 -35.32
CA LEU A 4 38.50 -8.83 -35.88
C LEU A 4 37.66 -8.28 -37.03
N LYS A 5 37.17 -9.16 -37.93
CA LYS A 5 36.29 -8.78 -39.04
C LYS A 5 34.95 -8.22 -38.56
N LEU A 6 34.38 -8.78 -37.50
CA LEU A 6 33.17 -8.27 -36.85
C LEU A 6 33.40 -6.87 -36.26
N LEU A 7 34.53 -6.65 -35.59
CA LEU A 7 34.90 -5.36 -35.01
C LEU A 7 35.08 -4.30 -36.11
N GLU A 8 35.78 -4.65 -37.19
CA GLU A 8 35.97 -3.79 -38.35
C GLU A 8 34.63 -3.40 -38.98
N ASN A 9 33.76 -4.37 -39.26
CA ASN A 9 32.42 -4.13 -39.78
C ASN A 9 31.59 -3.20 -38.86
N TYR A 10 31.70 -3.37 -37.54
CA TYR A 10 31.03 -2.53 -36.57
C TYR A 10 31.50 -1.07 -36.65
N TYR A 11 32.81 -0.83 -36.66
CA TYR A 11 33.35 0.53 -36.76
C TYR A 11 33.03 1.16 -38.13
N THR A 12 33.08 0.40 -39.22
CA THR A 12 32.67 0.89 -40.54
C THR A 12 31.21 1.33 -40.55
N TRP A 13 30.30 0.49 -40.02
CA TRP A 13 28.89 0.83 -39.90
C TRP A 13 28.67 2.06 -39.00
N ALA A 14 29.35 2.10 -37.85
CA ALA A 14 29.19 3.18 -36.88
C ALA A 14 29.65 4.52 -37.45
N ASN A 15 30.76 4.56 -38.17
CA ASN A 15 31.26 5.78 -38.82
C ASN A 15 30.29 6.27 -39.91
N VAL A 16 29.78 5.37 -40.76
CA VAL A 16 28.78 5.72 -41.79
C VAL A 16 27.50 6.24 -41.15
N THR A 17 27.06 5.63 -40.06
CA THR A 17 25.85 6.04 -39.33
C THR A 17 26.05 7.39 -38.65
N GLU A 18 27.22 7.61 -38.04
CA GLU A 18 27.59 8.87 -37.41
C GLU A 18 27.48 10.03 -38.40
N VAL A 19 28.12 9.92 -39.57
CA VAL A 19 28.07 10.96 -40.60
C VAL A 19 26.62 11.27 -41.00
N LYS A 20 25.80 10.24 -41.23
CA LYS A 20 24.37 10.42 -41.57
C LYS A 20 23.59 11.15 -40.48
N VAL A 21 23.86 10.84 -39.21
CA VAL A 21 23.19 11.50 -38.08
C VAL A 21 23.65 12.95 -37.98
N LEU A 22 24.96 13.21 -38.06
CA LEU A 22 25.50 14.56 -37.94
C LEU A 22 25.09 15.46 -39.10
N ASP A 23 25.09 14.95 -40.34
CA ASP A 23 24.60 15.70 -41.52
C ASP A 23 23.09 15.96 -41.45
N TRP A 24 22.31 15.09 -40.79
CA TRP A 24 20.89 15.34 -40.54
C TRP A 24 20.68 16.44 -39.49
N VAL A 25 21.51 16.48 -38.45
CA VAL A 25 21.40 17.47 -37.36
C VAL A 25 21.94 18.84 -37.76
N ASP A 26 23.08 18.84 -38.46
CA ASP A 26 23.85 20.01 -38.91
C ASP A 26 24.20 19.89 -40.41
N PRO A 27 23.23 20.20 -41.30
CA PRO A 27 23.40 20.10 -42.74
C PRO A 27 24.49 21.02 -43.30
N ASP A 28 24.82 22.10 -42.59
CA ASP A 28 25.84 23.08 -43.00
C ASP A 28 27.27 22.57 -42.74
N GLY A 29 27.41 21.45 -42.02
CA GLY A 29 28.67 20.75 -41.84
C GLY A 29 29.64 21.38 -40.83
N GLY A 30 29.15 22.23 -39.92
CA GLY A 30 29.94 22.82 -38.84
C GLY A 30 30.56 21.77 -37.91
N TRP A 31 29.93 20.60 -37.78
CA TRP A 31 30.47 19.46 -37.02
C TRP A 31 31.83 18.95 -37.51
N LYS A 32 32.21 19.22 -38.78
CA LYS A 32 33.48 18.75 -39.37
C LYS A 32 34.71 19.47 -38.84
N VAL A 33 34.54 20.69 -38.34
CA VAL A 33 35.65 21.50 -37.77
C VAL A 33 35.77 21.37 -36.26
N HIS A 34 35.00 20.44 -35.65
CA HIS A 34 34.96 20.27 -34.21
C HIS A 34 36.32 19.80 -33.64
N PRO A 35 37.01 20.62 -32.82
CA PRO A 35 38.41 20.36 -32.43
C PRO A 35 38.57 19.16 -31.49
N MET A 36 37.51 18.78 -30.78
CA MET A 36 37.53 17.68 -29.80
C MET A 36 36.91 16.39 -30.35
N ALA A 37 36.80 16.23 -31.67
CA ALA A 37 36.10 15.09 -32.28
C ALA A 37 36.78 13.75 -31.98
N ASN A 38 38.09 13.79 -31.76
CA ASN A 38 38.93 12.62 -31.45
C ASN A 38 39.12 12.38 -29.95
N TYR A 39 38.40 13.09 -29.08
CA TYR A 39 38.50 12.87 -27.65
C TYR A 39 37.98 11.48 -27.26
N PRO A 40 38.41 10.91 -26.13
CA PRO A 40 37.91 9.62 -25.66
C PRO A 40 36.38 9.61 -25.57
N PHE A 41 35.76 8.51 -25.97
CA PHE A 41 34.30 8.33 -25.99
C PHE A 41 33.51 9.32 -26.89
N ALA A 42 34.17 10.14 -27.71
CA ALA A 42 33.52 11.10 -28.61
C ALA A 42 33.03 10.50 -29.93
N SER A 43 33.15 9.17 -30.12
CA SER A 43 32.70 8.47 -31.33
C SER A 43 31.32 7.83 -31.14
N PHE A 44 30.50 7.81 -32.19
CA PHE A 44 29.22 7.10 -32.20
C PHE A 44 29.38 5.63 -31.84
N ALA A 45 30.45 4.99 -32.32
CA ALA A 45 30.78 3.61 -32.00
C ALA A 45 30.93 3.38 -30.48
N SER A 46 31.61 4.28 -29.77
CA SER A 46 31.71 4.18 -28.30
C SER A 46 30.37 4.42 -27.61
N VAL A 47 29.62 5.44 -28.01
CA VAL A 47 28.35 5.80 -27.35
C VAL A 47 27.30 4.71 -27.55
N PHE A 48 27.18 4.19 -28.78
CA PHE A 48 26.27 3.11 -29.10
C PHE A 48 26.58 1.86 -28.28
N ALA A 49 27.87 1.49 -28.17
CA ALA A 49 28.29 0.36 -27.36
C ALA A 49 27.93 0.55 -25.87
N ILE A 50 28.13 1.75 -25.31
CA ILE A 50 27.75 2.09 -23.93
C ILE A 50 26.24 1.95 -23.74
N CYS A 51 25.43 2.50 -24.64
CA CYS A 51 23.97 2.41 -24.58
C CYS A 51 23.47 0.96 -24.65
N VAL A 52 24.03 0.14 -25.55
CA VAL A 52 23.71 -1.28 -25.65
C VAL A 52 24.10 -2.01 -24.36
N CYS A 53 25.31 -1.79 -23.84
CA CYS A 53 25.76 -2.38 -22.59
C CYS A 53 24.86 -2.00 -21.41
N TYR A 54 24.44 -0.73 -21.34
CA TYR A 54 23.51 -0.25 -20.32
C TYR A 54 22.16 -0.96 -20.38
N VAL A 55 21.55 -1.07 -21.57
CA VAL A 55 20.27 -1.77 -21.75
C VAL A 55 20.40 -3.26 -21.40
N LEU A 56 21.48 -3.91 -21.87
CA LEU A 56 21.77 -5.30 -21.52
C LEU A 56 21.91 -5.48 -20.00
N PHE A 57 22.64 -4.58 -19.33
CA PHE A 57 22.76 -4.59 -17.88
C PHE A 57 21.42 -4.40 -17.18
N VAL A 58 20.60 -3.44 -17.60
CA VAL A 58 19.27 -3.21 -17.01
C VAL A 58 18.37 -4.42 -17.19
N VAL A 59 18.37 -5.09 -18.35
CA VAL A 59 17.52 -6.25 -18.61
C VAL A 59 18.08 -7.50 -17.93
N PHE A 60 19.26 -7.95 -18.33
CA PHE A 60 19.84 -9.21 -17.88
C PHE A 60 20.35 -9.12 -16.44
N GLY A 61 20.98 -8.00 -16.06
CA GLY A 61 21.40 -7.77 -14.68
C GLY A 61 20.21 -7.75 -13.72
N SER A 62 19.07 -7.15 -14.09
CA SER A 62 17.86 -7.20 -13.27
C SER A 62 17.30 -8.63 -13.13
N ILE A 63 17.31 -9.43 -14.20
CA ILE A 63 16.85 -10.82 -14.16
C ILE A 63 17.76 -11.64 -13.25
N LEU A 64 19.07 -11.55 -13.43
CA LEU A 64 20.06 -12.28 -12.64
C LEU A 64 19.96 -11.94 -11.15
N MET A 65 19.88 -10.65 -10.80
CA MET A 65 19.74 -10.20 -9.41
C MET A 65 18.41 -10.64 -8.80
N LYS A 66 17.32 -10.75 -9.58
CA LYS A 66 16.03 -11.26 -9.06
C LYS A 66 16.08 -12.75 -8.75
N LEU A 67 16.77 -13.54 -9.58
CA LEU A 67 16.75 -14.99 -9.48
C LEU A 67 17.84 -15.57 -8.56
N CYS A 68 19.07 -15.06 -8.63
CA CYS A 68 20.24 -15.84 -8.20
C CYS A 68 21.18 -15.16 -7.20
N VAL A 69 21.13 -13.83 -7.04
CA VAL A 69 22.14 -13.09 -6.26
C VAL A 69 21.49 -12.32 -5.12
N PRO A 70 21.97 -12.40 -3.86
CA PRO A 70 21.48 -11.55 -2.76
C PRO A 70 21.77 -10.07 -3.02
N ALA A 71 21.05 -9.16 -2.36
CA ALA A 71 21.31 -7.73 -2.51
C ALA A 71 22.72 -7.40 -1.99
N LEU A 72 23.54 -6.71 -2.80
CA LEU A 72 24.87 -6.30 -2.36
C LEU A 72 24.79 -4.95 -1.64
N ASN A 73 25.59 -4.80 -0.58
CA ASN A 73 25.71 -3.54 0.14
C ASN A 73 26.66 -2.59 -0.62
N THR A 74 26.11 -1.55 -1.22
CA THR A 74 26.86 -0.56 -2.01
C THR A 74 27.10 0.75 -1.24
N SER A 75 26.78 0.82 0.05
CA SER A 75 26.81 2.07 0.84
C SER A 75 28.20 2.70 0.89
N ALA A 76 29.26 1.90 1.04
CA ALA A 76 30.63 2.41 1.08
C ALA A 76 31.05 3.07 -0.25
N ILE A 77 30.65 2.49 -1.38
CA ILE A 77 30.92 3.05 -2.71
C ILE A 77 30.09 4.33 -2.92
N GLN A 78 28.81 4.31 -2.53
CA GLN A 78 27.92 5.48 -2.62
C GLN A 78 28.38 6.66 -1.75
N PHE A 79 29.02 6.37 -0.61
CA PHE A 79 29.61 7.39 0.25
C PHE A 79 30.74 8.18 -0.44
N ILE A 80 31.47 7.54 -1.37
CA ILE A 80 32.52 8.19 -2.18
C ILE A 80 31.94 8.78 -3.46
N TYR A 81 31.06 8.04 -4.14
CA TYR A 81 30.48 8.42 -5.41
C TYR A 81 29.63 9.69 -5.33
N ASN A 82 28.74 9.82 -4.32
CA ASN A 82 27.84 10.97 -4.25
C ASN A 82 28.60 12.30 -4.05
N PRO A 83 29.63 12.41 -3.17
CA PRO A 83 30.46 13.61 -3.08
C PRO A 83 31.24 13.92 -4.37
N ILE A 84 31.75 12.92 -5.07
CA ILE A 84 32.42 13.12 -6.37
C ILE A 84 31.44 13.75 -7.37
N GLN A 85 30.21 13.24 -7.44
CA GLN A 85 29.16 13.79 -8.28
C GLN A 85 28.80 15.23 -7.88
N VAL A 86 28.67 15.53 -6.59
CA VAL A 86 28.43 16.90 -6.10
C VAL A 86 29.54 17.84 -6.55
N ILE A 87 30.81 17.45 -6.41
CA ILE A 87 31.97 18.26 -6.79
C ILE A 87 32.01 18.46 -8.31
N ALA A 88 31.83 17.39 -9.09
CA ALA A 88 31.84 17.45 -10.54
C ALA A 88 30.71 18.32 -11.09
N CYS A 89 29.47 18.11 -10.63
CA CYS A 89 28.32 18.96 -10.97
C CYS A 89 28.54 20.41 -10.57
N SER A 90 29.13 20.66 -9.39
CA SER A 90 29.44 22.00 -8.91
C SER A 90 30.44 22.71 -9.81
N TYR A 91 31.55 22.03 -10.13
CA TYR A 91 32.58 22.55 -11.01
C TYR A 91 32.01 22.90 -12.39
N MET A 92 31.25 21.98 -13.01
CA MET A 92 30.70 22.20 -14.34
C MET A 92 29.74 23.40 -14.37
N PHE A 93 28.82 23.53 -13.41
CA PHE A 93 27.89 24.67 -13.43
C PHE A 93 28.62 25.99 -13.17
N MET A 94 29.58 26.02 -12.25
CA MET A 94 30.30 27.25 -11.91
C MET A 94 31.20 27.68 -13.06
N GLU A 95 31.97 26.75 -13.63
CA GLU A 95 32.90 27.04 -14.71
C GLU A 95 32.15 27.49 -15.97
N THR A 96 31.05 26.82 -16.35
CA THR A 96 30.21 27.27 -17.46
C THR A 96 29.62 28.66 -17.20
N ALA A 97 29.15 28.95 -15.99
CA ALA A 97 28.61 30.28 -15.66
C ALA A 97 29.70 31.37 -15.72
N ILE A 98 30.90 31.09 -15.22
CA ILE A 98 32.04 32.01 -15.26
C ILE A 98 32.48 32.28 -16.70
N GLN A 99 32.59 31.23 -17.52
CA GLN A 99 32.96 31.38 -18.94
C GLN A 99 31.90 32.17 -19.71
N ALA A 100 30.61 31.97 -19.41
CA ALA A 100 29.52 32.69 -20.06
C ALA A 100 29.60 34.18 -19.73
N TYR A 101 29.86 34.51 -18.46
CA TYR A 101 30.09 35.89 -18.03
C TYR A 101 31.32 36.52 -18.69
N ARG A 102 32.47 35.83 -18.70
CA ARG A 102 33.72 36.31 -19.31
C ARG A 102 33.61 36.58 -20.81
N ASN A 103 32.74 35.84 -21.50
CA ASN A 103 32.51 35.99 -22.94
C ASN A 103 31.24 36.78 -23.26
N SER A 104 30.68 37.49 -22.26
CA SER A 104 29.52 38.38 -22.42
C SER A 104 28.28 37.70 -23.02
N TYR A 105 28.04 36.44 -22.67
CA TYR A 105 26.84 35.73 -23.09
C TYR A 105 25.61 36.36 -22.42
N SER A 106 24.58 36.60 -23.22
CA SER A 106 23.29 37.08 -22.75
C SER A 106 22.44 35.93 -22.22
N PRO A 107 21.67 36.13 -21.15
CA PRO A 107 20.60 35.21 -20.74
C PRO A 107 19.50 35.07 -21.81
N THR A 108 19.42 36.02 -22.74
CA THR A 108 18.53 35.91 -23.90
C THR A 108 19.18 35.03 -24.96
N PRO A 109 18.45 34.06 -25.54
CA PRO A 109 19.02 33.16 -26.54
C PRO A 109 19.55 33.86 -27.79
N CYS A 110 20.39 33.14 -28.53
CA CYS A 110 21.18 33.53 -29.70
C CYS A 110 22.55 34.12 -29.35
N ASN A 111 23.25 33.45 -28.43
CA ASN A 111 24.63 33.74 -28.12
C ASN A 111 25.57 33.34 -29.26
N ALA A 112 26.72 34.01 -29.35
CA ALA A 112 27.71 33.71 -30.38
C ALA A 112 28.18 32.25 -30.29
N PHE A 113 28.13 31.55 -31.42
CA PHE A 113 28.51 30.15 -31.53
C PHE A 113 29.75 30.00 -32.40
N LYS A 114 30.77 29.28 -31.90
CA LYS A 114 32.02 28.99 -32.62
C LYS A 114 32.27 27.48 -32.68
N ALA A 115 32.20 26.90 -33.88
CA ALA A 115 32.36 25.46 -34.05
C ALA A 115 33.84 25.01 -34.00
N ASP A 116 34.74 25.82 -34.56
CA ASP A 116 36.17 25.56 -34.71
C ASP A 116 36.98 25.89 -33.44
N ALA A 117 36.58 26.94 -32.72
CA ALA A 117 37.20 27.39 -31.47
C ALA A 117 36.14 27.63 -30.38
N PRO A 118 35.47 26.57 -29.90
CA PRO A 118 34.36 26.67 -28.95
C PRO A 118 34.87 27.12 -27.58
N VAL A 119 34.28 28.17 -27.03
CA VAL A 119 34.63 28.68 -25.71
C VAL A 119 34.34 27.62 -24.64
N MET A 120 33.17 27.00 -24.70
CA MET A 120 32.67 26.04 -23.71
C MET A 120 33.08 24.58 -23.94
N GLY A 121 33.89 24.32 -24.98
CA GLY A 121 34.10 22.97 -25.49
C GLY A 121 34.57 21.95 -24.44
N ASN A 122 35.56 22.33 -23.62
CA ASN A 122 36.10 21.43 -22.59
C ASN A 122 35.09 21.12 -21.48
N VAL A 123 34.29 22.11 -21.06
CA VAL A 123 33.28 21.91 -20.02
C VAL A 123 32.11 21.09 -20.58
N MET A 124 31.75 21.30 -21.85
CA MET A 124 30.75 20.48 -22.54
C MET A 124 31.20 19.01 -22.62
N TYR A 125 32.47 18.76 -22.92
CA TYR A 125 33.02 17.41 -22.93
C TYR A 125 32.93 16.77 -21.54
N LEU A 126 33.33 17.49 -20.48
CA LEU A 126 33.22 16.99 -19.11
C LEU A 126 31.75 16.73 -18.71
N PHE A 127 30.84 17.59 -19.14
CA PHE A 127 29.40 17.42 -18.93
C PHE A 127 28.87 16.18 -19.64
N TYR A 128 29.28 15.96 -20.88
CA TYR A 128 28.96 14.74 -21.62
C TYR A 128 29.48 13.48 -20.89
N LEU A 129 30.74 13.48 -20.44
CA LEU A 129 31.31 12.37 -19.66
C LEU A 129 30.57 12.14 -18.33
N SER A 130 30.08 13.20 -17.68
CA SER A 130 29.29 13.07 -16.45
C SER A 130 28.03 12.23 -16.65
N LYS A 131 27.43 12.25 -17.85
CA LYS A 131 26.24 11.44 -18.16
C LYS A 131 26.54 9.95 -18.27
N ILE A 132 27.78 9.60 -18.63
CA ILE A 132 28.26 8.22 -18.58
C ILE A 132 28.48 7.83 -17.11
N LEU A 133 29.05 8.72 -16.29
CA LEU A 133 29.24 8.49 -14.86
C LEU A 133 27.90 8.29 -14.13
N ASP A 134 26.86 9.05 -14.49
CA ASP A 134 25.50 8.95 -13.96
C ASP A 134 24.87 7.54 -14.14
N LEU A 135 25.38 6.72 -15.06
CA LEU A 135 24.93 5.32 -15.22
C LEU A 135 25.20 4.46 -13.96
N CYS A 136 26.15 4.87 -13.12
CA CYS A 136 26.44 4.21 -11.84
C CYS A 136 25.21 4.22 -10.92
N ASP A 137 24.32 5.21 -11.01
CA ASP A 137 23.07 5.25 -10.25
C ASP A 137 22.21 4.01 -10.53
N THR A 138 22.10 3.64 -11.80
CA THR A 138 21.35 2.46 -12.23
C THR A 138 22.02 1.18 -11.77
N PHE A 139 23.35 1.12 -11.82
CA PHE A 139 24.12 0.00 -11.29
C PHE A 139 23.81 -0.24 -9.80
N PHE A 140 23.88 0.82 -9.00
CA PHE A 140 23.57 0.79 -7.58
C PHE A 140 22.13 0.38 -7.27
N ILE A 141 21.17 0.82 -8.10
CA ILE A 141 19.76 0.45 -7.94
C ILE A 141 19.55 -1.04 -8.20
N VAL A 142 20.11 -1.58 -9.29
CA VAL A 142 19.95 -2.98 -9.69
C VAL A 142 20.62 -3.92 -8.69
N VAL A 143 21.89 -3.66 -8.36
CA VAL A 143 22.69 -4.48 -7.46
C VAL A 143 22.18 -4.42 -6.01
N GLY A 144 21.70 -3.25 -5.57
CA GLY A 144 21.07 -3.07 -4.27
C GLY A 144 19.61 -3.55 -4.21
N LYS A 145 19.06 -4.11 -5.29
CA LYS A 145 17.65 -4.54 -5.43
C LYS A 145 16.63 -3.45 -5.07
N LYS A 146 16.94 -2.18 -5.33
CA LYS A 146 16.07 -1.03 -5.05
C LYS A 146 15.03 -0.86 -6.17
N TRP A 147 14.26 -1.90 -6.46
CA TRP A 147 13.35 -1.97 -7.64
C TRP A 147 12.34 -0.83 -7.75
N ARG A 148 11.94 -0.23 -6.63
CA ARG A 148 11.06 0.95 -6.61
C ARG A 148 11.70 2.18 -7.27
N GLN A 149 13.03 2.26 -7.31
CA GLN A 149 13.80 3.35 -7.92
C GLN A 149 14.07 3.10 -9.40
N LEU A 150 14.10 1.84 -9.87
CA LEU A 150 14.29 1.48 -11.28
C LEU A 150 13.01 1.69 -12.10
N SER A 151 12.59 2.94 -12.22
CA SER A 151 11.38 3.33 -12.95
C SER A 151 11.63 3.50 -14.45
N PHE A 152 10.56 3.50 -15.24
CA PHE A 152 10.63 3.87 -16.66
C PHE A 152 11.27 5.26 -16.84
N LEU A 153 10.86 6.24 -16.01
CA LEU A 153 11.41 7.60 -16.04
C LEU A 153 12.93 7.60 -15.87
N HIS A 154 13.44 6.84 -14.89
CA HIS A 154 14.87 6.70 -14.63
C HIS A 154 15.62 6.12 -15.83
N VAL A 155 15.19 4.95 -16.31
CA VAL A 155 15.87 4.25 -17.41
C VAL A 155 15.81 5.04 -18.72
N TYR A 156 14.64 5.62 -19.03
CA TYR A 156 14.44 6.49 -20.18
C TYR A 156 15.42 7.67 -20.14
N HIS A 157 15.45 8.42 -19.04
CA HIS A 157 16.30 9.61 -18.89
C HIS A 157 17.80 9.28 -19.05
N HIS A 158 18.33 8.31 -18.28
CA HIS A 158 19.76 8.00 -18.31
C HIS A 158 20.22 7.42 -19.66
N LEU A 159 19.35 6.74 -20.40
CA LEU A 159 19.67 6.27 -21.75
C LEU A 159 19.62 7.43 -22.77
N SER A 160 18.53 8.19 -22.77
CA SER A 160 18.32 9.25 -23.76
C SER A 160 19.28 10.42 -23.59
N VAL A 161 19.62 10.78 -22.35
CA VAL A 161 20.50 11.92 -22.06
C VAL A 161 21.91 11.72 -22.63
N ILE A 162 22.42 10.49 -22.62
CA ILE A 162 23.74 10.16 -23.20
C ILE A 162 23.73 10.35 -24.72
N LEU A 163 22.69 9.84 -25.40
CA LEU A 163 22.56 9.98 -26.85
C LEU A 163 22.38 11.44 -27.28
N ILE A 164 21.55 12.18 -26.55
CA ILE A 164 21.28 13.60 -26.84
C ILE A 164 22.53 14.43 -26.61
N TYR A 165 23.21 14.27 -25.47
CA TYR A 165 24.42 15.04 -25.19
C TYR A 165 25.63 14.61 -26.01
N TYR A 166 25.64 13.38 -26.54
CA TYR A 166 26.59 13.00 -27.59
C TYR A 166 26.38 13.85 -28.86
N ILE A 167 25.13 13.95 -29.34
CA ILE A 167 24.80 14.77 -30.53
C ILE A 167 25.15 16.23 -30.25
N VAL A 168 24.71 16.77 -29.12
CA VAL A 168 24.99 18.16 -28.71
C VAL A 168 26.49 18.42 -28.60
N PHE A 169 27.25 17.50 -28.00
CA PHE A 169 28.70 17.64 -27.93
C PHE A 169 29.32 17.71 -29.33
N ARG A 170 28.83 16.92 -30.30
CA ARG A 170 29.41 16.89 -31.66
C ARG A 170 29.10 18.09 -32.53
N VAL A 171 28.00 18.80 -32.28
CA VAL A 171 27.50 19.84 -33.20
C VAL A 171 27.12 21.17 -32.52
N ALA A 172 27.03 21.23 -31.20
CA ALA A 172 26.51 22.36 -30.44
C ALA A 172 27.25 22.56 -29.09
N GLN A 173 28.58 22.53 -29.15
CA GLN A 173 29.49 22.59 -28.01
C GLN A 173 29.71 23.99 -27.40
N ASP A 174 29.07 25.02 -27.95
CA ASP A 174 29.23 26.42 -27.54
C ASP A 174 27.90 27.18 -27.60
N GLY A 175 27.90 28.49 -27.32
CA GLY A 175 26.71 29.33 -27.41
C GLY A 175 25.64 28.94 -26.38
N ASP A 176 24.38 28.89 -26.79
CA ASP A 176 23.21 28.74 -25.89
C ASP A 176 23.10 27.42 -25.14
N THR A 177 23.89 26.40 -25.52
CA THR A 177 23.93 25.12 -24.79
C THR A 177 24.37 25.31 -23.33
N TYR A 178 25.11 26.39 -23.02
CA TYR A 178 25.60 26.71 -21.68
C TYR A 178 24.49 26.72 -20.60
N VAL A 179 23.30 27.26 -20.93
CA VAL A 179 22.19 27.35 -19.96
C VAL A 179 21.74 25.96 -19.51
N SER A 180 21.70 25.00 -20.43
CA SER A 180 21.32 23.62 -20.12
C SER A 180 22.31 22.98 -19.14
N VAL A 181 23.61 23.26 -19.31
CA VAL A 181 24.69 22.76 -18.46
C VAL A 181 24.63 23.41 -17.08
N VAL A 182 24.43 24.74 -17.01
CA VAL A 182 24.31 25.48 -15.75
C VAL A 182 23.09 25.01 -14.95
N LEU A 183 21.91 24.97 -15.57
CA LEU A 183 20.69 24.55 -14.87
C LEU A 183 20.76 23.09 -14.44
N ASN A 184 21.22 22.19 -15.31
CA ASN A 184 21.35 20.78 -14.98
C ASN A 184 22.41 20.54 -13.90
N GLY A 185 23.57 21.18 -14.00
CA GLY A 185 24.65 21.05 -13.02
C GLY A 185 24.26 21.60 -11.65
N PHE A 186 23.53 22.72 -11.59
CA PHE A 186 22.99 23.25 -10.35
C PHE A 186 22.00 22.28 -9.69
N VAL A 187 21.00 21.80 -10.44
CA VAL A 187 20.00 20.88 -9.88
C VAL A 187 20.60 19.54 -9.50
N HIS A 188 21.54 19.00 -10.28
CA HIS A 188 22.24 17.76 -9.92
C HIS A 188 23.16 17.93 -8.71
N THR A 189 23.74 19.10 -8.50
CA THR A 189 24.47 19.40 -7.25
C THR A 189 23.55 19.22 -6.04
N ILE A 190 22.33 19.77 -6.09
CA ILE A 190 21.33 19.62 -5.01
C ILE A 190 20.84 18.16 -4.91
N MET A 191 20.59 17.49 -6.03
CA MET A 191 20.10 16.11 -6.06
C MET A 191 21.12 15.12 -5.48
N TYR A 192 22.40 15.20 -5.86
CA TYR A 192 23.42 14.32 -5.32
C TYR A 192 23.75 14.65 -3.86
N THR A 193 23.61 15.91 -3.45
CA THR A 193 23.64 16.29 -2.02
C THR A 193 22.51 15.60 -1.27
N TYR A 194 21.29 15.58 -1.82
CA TYR A 194 20.16 14.83 -1.26
C TYR A 194 20.49 13.33 -1.14
N TYR A 195 21.05 12.71 -2.17
CA TYR A 195 21.42 11.29 -2.14
C TYR A 195 22.47 10.99 -1.08
N PHE A 196 23.49 11.84 -0.95
CA PHE A 196 24.49 11.73 0.10
C PHE A 196 23.89 11.83 1.50
N VAL A 197 23.06 12.85 1.77
CA VAL A 197 22.40 13.03 3.08
C VAL A 197 21.44 11.89 3.38
N SER A 198 20.70 11.40 2.38
CA SER A 198 19.73 10.30 2.53
C SER A 198 20.36 8.95 2.89
N ALA A 199 21.68 8.81 2.68
CA ALA A 199 22.43 7.65 3.14
C ALA A 199 22.68 7.67 4.67
N HIS A 200 22.62 8.86 5.30
CA HIS A 200 22.94 9.07 6.71
C HIS A 200 21.70 9.32 7.58
N THR A 201 20.66 9.92 7.01
CA THR A 201 19.40 10.20 7.72
C THR A 201 18.17 9.95 6.85
N ARG A 202 17.07 9.55 7.50
CA ARG A 202 15.77 9.40 6.85
C ARG A 202 14.89 10.64 6.98
N ASP A 203 15.24 11.57 7.86
CA ASP A 203 14.46 12.77 8.13
C ASP A 203 14.94 13.94 7.27
N ILE A 204 14.36 14.08 6.07
CA ILE A 204 14.71 15.13 5.11
C ILE A 204 13.43 15.84 4.67
N TRP A 205 13.06 16.90 5.40
CA TRP A 205 11.85 17.69 5.20
C TRP A 205 11.77 18.34 3.80
N TRP A 206 12.92 18.64 3.18
CA TRP A 206 12.96 19.37 1.90
C TRP A 206 12.89 18.50 0.65
N LYS A 207 12.72 17.18 0.79
CA LYS A 207 12.59 16.24 -0.35
C LYS A 207 11.54 16.71 -1.38
N ARG A 208 10.42 17.29 -0.94
CA ARG A 208 9.36 17.80 -1.82
C ARG A 208 9.80 18.97 -2.71
N TYR A 209 10.72 19.79 -2.21
CA TYR A 209 11.24 20.93 -2.96
C TYR A 209 12.26 20.51 -4.02
N LEU A 210 12.89 19.34 -3.88
CA LEU A 210 13.81 18.81 -4.89
C LEU A 210 13.08 18.55 -6.22
N THR A 211 11.93 17.86 -6.18
CA THR A 211 11.13 17.62 -7.40
C THR A 211 10.54 18.91 -7.96
N LEU A 212 10.21 19.88 -7.10
CA LEU A 212 9.74 21.20 -7.54
C LEU A 212 10.84 21.96 -8.31
N ILE A 213 12.07 21.97 -7.79
CA ILE A 213 13.22 22.60 -8.46
C ILE A 213 13.51 21.93 -9.81
N GLN A 214 13.41 20.60 -9.90
CA GLN A 214 13.56 19.87 -11.16
C GLN A 214 12.46 20.27 -12.17
N LEU A 215 11.22 20.45 -11.75
CA LEU A 215 10.14 20.94 -12.60
C LEU A 215 10.38 22.38 -13.07
N ILE A 216 10.83 23.27 -12.17
CA ILE A 216 11.19 24.65 -12.51
C ILE A 216 12.31 24.67 -13.57
N GLN A 217 13.35 23.85 -13.38
CA GLN A 217 14.42 23.67 -14.39
C GLN A 217 13.83 23.34 -15.76
N PHE A 218 12.95 22.33 -15.86
CA PHE A 218 12.37 21.95 -17.14
C PHE A 218 11.51 23.05 -17.76
N VAL A 219 10.77 23.83 -16.96
CA VAL A 219 10.02 24.98 -17.46
C VAL A 219 10.97 26.03 -18.07
N THR A 220 12.03 26.39 -17.35
CA THR A 220 13.03 27.35 -17.83
C THR A 220 13.71 26.85 -19.12
N MET A 221 14.09 25.56 -19.16
CA MET A 221 14.69 24.94 -20.33
C MET A 221 13.74 24.90 -21.54
N ASN A 222 12.44 24.63 -21.34
CA ASN A 222 11.46 24.68 -22.44
C ASN A 222 11.30 26.09 -23.02
N VAL A 223 11.24 27.12 -22.16
CA VAL A 223 11.15 28.52 -22.60
C VAL A 223 12.38 28.87 -23.44
N GLN A 224 13.58 28.52 -22.96
CA GLN A 224 14.82 28.73 -23.70
C GLN A 224 14.81 28.00 -25.05
N GLY A 225 14.45 26.72 -25.07
CA GLY A 225 14.39 25.92 -26.29
C GLY A 225 13.42 26.50 -27.34
N TYR A 226 12.27 27.01 -26.89
CA TYR A 226 11.28 27.65 -27.75
C TYR A 226 11.81 28.93 -28.36
N LEU A 227 12.49 29.75 -27.57
CA LEU A 227 13.12 30.98 -28.04
C LEU A 227 14.25 30.68 -29.04
N MET A 228 15.07 29.64 -28.80
CA MET A 228 16.12 29.21 -29.73
C MET A 228 15.52 28.73 -31.06
N TYR A 229 14.47 27.91 -31.00
CA TYR A 229 13.79 27.37 -32.18
C TYR A 229 13.08 28.46 -33.00
N SER A 230 12.34 29.35 -32.34
CA SER A 230 11.56 30.41 -33.00
C SER A 230 12.45 31.48 -33.65
N ARG A 231 13.57 31.84 -33.00
CA ARG A 231 14.47 32.90 -33.49
C ARG A 231 15.46 32.43 -34.55
N ARG A 232 15.61 31.12 -34.74
CA ARG A 232 16.62 30.50 -35.63
C ARG A 232 18.00 31.13 -35.40
N CYS A 233 18.51 30.95 -34.19
CA CYS A 233 19.75 31.58 -33.76
C CYS A 233 20.92 31.30 -34.75
N PRO A 234 21.67 32.32 -35.16
CA PRO A 234 22.77 32.14 -36.12
C PRO A 234 23.85 31.19 -35.60
N GLY A 235 24.34 30.31 -36.47
CA GLY A 235 25.43 29.37 -36.16
C GLY A 235 25.00 28.11 -35.42
N MET A 236 23.83 28.09 -34.77
CA MET A 236 23.32 26.88 -34.14
C MET A 236 22.61 25.96 -35.15
N PRO A 237 22.93 24.65 -35.18
CA PRO A 237 22.25 23.71 -36.06
C PRO A 237 20.73 23.68 -35.80
N PRO A 238 19.89 23.73 -36.84
CA PRO A 238 18.45 23.94 -36.70
C PRO A 238 17.72 22.79 -35.99
N MET A 239 18.27 21.58 -36.03
CA MET A 239 17.67 20.42 -35.38
C MET A 239 17.94 20.36 -33.87
N ILE A 240 18.97 21.07 -33.37
CA ILE A 240 19.34 21.03 -31.95
C ILE A 240 18.26 21.62 -31.04
N PRO A 241 17.74 22.85 -31.30
CA PRO A 241 16.62 23.39 -30.50
C PRO A 241 15.37 22.50 -30.53
N LEU A 242 15.09 21.83 -31.66
CA LEU A 242 13.95 20.94 -31.79
C LEU A 242 14.12 19.66 -30.95
N ILE A 243 15.26 18.98 -31.07
CA ILE A 243 15.60 17.80 -30.26
C ILE A 243 15.54 18.15 -28.77
N TYR A 244 16.12 19.30 -28.39
CA TYR A 244 16.10 19.82 -27.03
C TYR A 244 14.68 20.04 -26.51
N LEU A 245 13.82 20.73 -27.27
CA LEU A 245 12.42 20.96 -26.90
C LEU A 245 11.63 19.66 -26.69
N VAL A 246 11.68 18.75 -27.67
CA VAL A 246 10.95 17.48 -27.59
C VAL A 246 11.41 16.69 -26.36
N TYR A 247 12.72 16.66 -26.11
CA TYR A 247 13.27 15.94 -24.98
C TYR A 247 12.86 16.53 -23.63
N VAL A 248 13.06 17.84 -23.42
CA VAL A 248 12.73 18.50 -22.16
C VAL A 248 11.22 18.43 -21.89
N GLN A 249 10.38 18.55 -22.92
CA GLN A 249 8.94 18.38 -22.80
C GLN A 249 8.54 16.96 -22.36
N SER A 250 9.22 15.93 -22.88
CA SER A 250 8.99 14.54 -22.47
C SER A 250 9.33 14.31 -20.98
N LEU A 251 10.45 14.87 -20.50
CA LEU A 251 10.85 14.78 -19.10
C LEU A 251 9.90 15.55 -18.18
N PHE A 252 9.47 16.75 -18.58
CA PHE A 252 8.52 17.54 -17.80
C PHE A 252 7.26 16.74 -17.47
N TRP A 253 6.63 16.10 -18.45
CA TRP A 253 5.41 15.32 -18.24
C TRP A 253 5.65 14.09 -17.35
N LEU A 254 6.77 13.39 -17.53
CA LEU A 254 7.13 12.24 -16.69
C LEU A 254 7.34 12.65 -15.23
N PHE A 255 7.97 13.81 -14.98
CA PHE A 255 8.15 14.36 -13.62
C PHE A 255 6.85 14.88 -13.00
N VAL A 256 5.95 15.49 -13.78
CA VAL A 256 4.61 15.89 -13.28
C VAL A 256 3.82 14.67 -12.80
N ASN A 257 3.83 13.57 -13.57
CA ASN A 257 3.18 12.32 -13.17
C ASN A 257 3.79 11.75 -11.88
N PHE A 258 5.11 11.76 -11.77
CA PHE A 258 5.82 11.35 -10.56
C PHE A 258 5.42 12.21 -9.34
N TYR A 259 5.36 13.53 -9.50
CA TYR A 259 5.00 14.47 -8.44
C TYR A 259 3.56 14.24 -7.93
N LYS A 260 2.59 14.07 -8.83
CA LYS A 260 1.18 13.79 -8.45
C LYS A 260 1.03 12.54 -7.60
N LYS A 261 1.63 11.43 -8.05
CA LYS A 261 1.58 10.14 -7.32
C LYS A 261 2.24 10.23 -5.95
N ALA A 262 3.31 10.99 -5.81
CA ALA A 262 3.97 11.19 -4.52
C ALA A 262 3.08 11.97 -3.53
N SER A 263 2.39 13.01 -4.00
CA SER A 263 1.51 13.85 -3.18
C SER A 263 0.25 13.11 -2.69
N GLU A 264 -0.40 12.32 -3.56
CA GLU A 264 -1.57 11.50 -3.18
C GLU A 264 -1.26 10.53 -2.03
N LYS A 265 -0.06 9.93 -2.06
CA LYS A 265 0.39 9.02 -1.02
C LYS A 265 0.56 9.70 0.34
N ILE A 266 1.08 10.94 0.36
CA ILE A 266 1.26 11.72 1.60
C ILE A 266 -0.10 12.00 2.22
N MET A 267 -1.05 12.52 1.43
CA MET A 267 -2.41 12.82 1.89
C MET A 267 -3.12 11.59 2.46
N SER A 268 -2.97 10.41 1.83
CA SER A 268 -3.55 9.16 2.36
C SER A 268 -2.97 8.76 3.72
N THR A 269 -1.70 9.06 3.97
CA THR A 269 -1.02 8.73 5.23
C THR A 269 -1.48 9.66 6.35
N GLU A 270 -1.62 10.95 6.07
CA GLU A 270 -2.12 11.95 7.03
C GLU A 270 -3.57 11.66 7.44
N LEU A 271 -4.43 11.27 6.49
CA LEU A 271 -5.82 10.91 6.79
C LEU A 271 -5.91 9.67 7.71
N ILE A 272 -5.11 8.63 7.44
CA ILE A 272 -5.07 7.43 8.28
C ILE A 272 -4.60 7.80 9.69
N GLN A 273 -3.58 8.65 9.82
CA GLN A 273 -3.10 9.09 11.13
C GLN A 273 -4.18 9.83 11.91
N SER A 274 -4.85 10.80 11.28
CA SER A 274 -5.95 11.56 11.89
C SER A 274 -7.09 10.65 12.37
N TYR A 275 -7.40 9.60 11.61
CA TYR A 275 -8.39 8.61 12.01
C TYR A 275 -7.97 7.84 13.28
N TYR A 276 -6.73 7.39 13.35
CA TYR A 276 -6.21 6.70 14.54
C TYR A 276 -6.16 7.61 15.77
N ASP A 277 -5.79 8.88 15.60
CA ASP A 277 -5.76 9.85 16.70
C ASP A 277 -7.15 10.04 17.33
N TRP A 278 -8.18 10.23 16.49
CA TRP A 278 -9.58 10.31 16.94
C TRP A 278 -10.05 9.00 17.59
N ALA A 279 -9.74 7.86 16.98
CA ALA A 279 -10.20 6.56 17.45
C ALA A 279 -9.59 6.21 18.82
N ASN A 280 -8.29 6.47 19.01
CA ASN A 280 -7.60 6.26 20.28
C ASN A 280 -8.14 7.19 21.37
N ALA A 281 -8.40 8.46 21.05
CA ALA A 281 -9.01 9.39 22.01
C ALA A 281 -10.44 8.97 22.41
N THR A 282 -11.19 8.38 21.48
CA THR A 282 -12.55 7.87 21.73
C THR A 282 -12.51 6.59 22.56
N GLU A 283 -11.54 5.70 22.29
CA GLU A 283 -11.31 4.49 23.06
C GLU A 283 -11.09 4.79 24.54
N VAL A 284 -10.17 5.71 24.85
CA VAL A 284 -9.88 6.08 26.25
C VAL A 284 -11.14 6.57 26.95
N LYS A 285 -11.92 7.46 26.32
CA LYS A 285 -13.19 7.96 26.89
C LYS A 285 -14.19 6.84 27.14
N LEU A 286 -14.30 5.88 26.22
CA LEU A 286 -15.18 4.73 26.35
C LEU A 286 -14.74 3.84 27.51
N LEU A 287 -13.46 3.48 27.57
CA LEU A 287 -12.94 2.57 28.59
C LEU A 287 -12.95 3.19 29.98
N ASP A 288 -12.58 4.46 30.12
CA ASP A 288 -12.69 5.20 31.40
C ASP A 288 -14.17 5.36 31.82
N TRP A 289 -15.11 5.45 30.86
CA TRP A 289 -16.52 5.42 31.19
C TRP A 289 -16.96 4.04 31.68
N VAL A 290 -16.55 2.94 31.05
CA VAL A 290 -16.97 1.58 31.45
C VAL A 290 -16.30 1.13 32.74
N ASP A 291 -15.01 1.39 32.88
CA ASP A 291 -14.15 1.01 34.01
C ASP A 291 -13.41 2.24 34.56
N PRO A 292 -14.07 3.03 35.43
CA PRO A 292 -13.47 4.23 36.03
C PRO A 292 -12.28 3.94 36.95
N GLU A 293 -12.15 2.70 37.45
CA GLU A 293 -11.06 2.29 38.34
C GLU A 293 -9.76 2.05 37.56
N GLY A 294 -9.86 1.88 36.23
CA GLY A 294 -8.71 1.82 35.33
C GLY A 294 -8.04 0.45 35.26
N GLY A 295 -8.72 -0.62 35.64
CA GLY A 295 -8.25 -2.01 35.46
C GLY A 295 -7.94 -2.35 33.99
N TRP A 296 -8.62 -1.72 33.05
CA TRP A 296 -8.34 -1.87 31.62
C TRP A 296 -6.92 -1.43 31.20
N LYS A 297 -6.26 -0.57 31.99
CA LYS A 297 -4.92 -0.04 31.67
C LYS A 297 -3.80 -1.07 31.90
N VAL A 298 -4.03 -2.05 32.75
CA VAL A 298 -3.07 -3.13 33.05
C VAL A 298 -3.30 -4.39 32.20
N HIS A 299 -4.28 -4.35 31.28
CA HIS A 299 -4.66 -5.49 30.46
C HIS A 299 -3.50 -5.96 29.56
N PRO A 300 -2.94 -7.17 29.75
CA PRO A 300 -1.69 -7.60 29.10
C PRO A 300 -1.85 -7.83 27.60
N MET A 301 -3.07 -8.10 27.13
CA MET A 301 -3.36 -8.35 25.71
C MET A 301 -3.94 -7.11 25.01
N ALA A 302 -3.76 -5.89 25.54
CA ALA A 302 -4.36 -4.68 24.98
C ALA A 302 -3.86 -4.37 23.56
N ASN A 303 -2.63 -4.78 23.26
CA ASN A 303 -1.98 -4.59 21.96
C ASN A 303 -2.24 -5.75 20.98
N TYR A 304 -3.12 -6.69 21.32
CA TYR A 304 -3.41 -7.80 20.42
C TYR A 304 -4.07 -7.29 19.12
N PRO A 305 -3.82 -7.98 17.99
CA PRO A 305 -4.36 -7.56 16.69
C PRO A 305 -5.88 -7.37 16.74
N LEU A 306 -6.37 -6.28 16.12
CA LEU A 306 -7.78 -5.93 16.00
C LEU A 306 -8.52 -5.65 17.33
N ALA A 307 -7.83 -5.68 18.48
CA ALA A 307 -8.41 -5.43 19.80
C ALA A 307 -8.44 -3.95 20.20
N ASN A 308 -8.49 -3.04 19.22
CA ASN A 308 -8.60 -1.61 19.45
C ASN A 308 -9.87 -1.05 18.80
N PHE A 309 -10.35 0.06 19.35
CA PHE A 309 -11.55 0.75 18.91
C PHE A 309 -11.51 1.12 17.43
N ALA A 310 -10.36 1.57 16.92
CA ALA A 310 -10.19 1.90 15.51
C ALA A 310 -10.57 0.70 14.61
N SER A 311 -9.94 -0.44 14.85
CA SER A 311 -10.18 -1.66 14.07
C SER A 311 -11.64 -2.10 14.17
N VAL A 312 -12.20 -2.16 15.38
CA VAL A 312 -13.58 -2.60 15.60
C VAL A 312 -14.59 -1.64 14.98
N TYR A 313 -14.38 -0.34 15.13
CA TYR A 313 -15.23 0.69 14.52
C TYR A 313 -15.19 0.59 12.99
N ALA A 314 -14.00 0.47 12.39
CA ALA A 314 -13.85 0.29 10.95
C ALA A 314 -14.57 -0.98 10.45
N ILE A 315 -14.45 -2.10 11.17
CA ILE A 315 -15.14 -3.35 10.84
C ILE A 315 -16.67 -3.18 10.94
N CYS A 316 -17.17 -2.55 12.00
CA CYS A 316 -18.59 -2.29 12.19
C CYS A 316 -19.18 -1.40 11.08
N ILE A 317 -18.49 -0.31 10.73
CA ILE A 317 -18.89 0.57 9.63
C ILE A 317 -18.82 -0.19 8.31
N GLY A 318 -17.72 -0.90 8.04
CA GLY A 318 -17.55 -1.72 6.84
C GLY A 318 -18.64 -2.78 6.68
N TYR A 319 -19.01 -3.44 7.78
CA TYR A 319 -20.11 -4.40 7.82
C TYR A 319 -21.46 -3.75 7.46
N LEU A 320 -21.78 -2.59 8.04
CA LEU A 320 -23.02 -1.87 7.72
C LEU A 320 -23.06 -1.41 6.26
N LEU A 321 -21.95 -0.85 5.77
CA LEU A 321 -21.83 -0.45 4.37
C LEU A 321 -22.00 -1.67 3.45
N PHE A 322 -21.39 -2.81 3.79
CA PHE A 322 -21.59 -4.05 3.04
C PHE A 322 -23.04 -4.52 3.06
N VAL A 323 -23.73 -4.45 4.21
CA VAL A 323 -25.15 -4.80 4.29
C VAL A 323 -25.99 -3.90 3.40
N ILE A 324 -25.76 -2.58 3.41
CA ILE A 324 -26.54 -1.61 2.64
C ILE A 324 -26.23 -1.73 1.14
N PHE A 325 -24.97 -1.53 0.76
CA PHE A 325 -24.54 -1.52 -0.64
C PHE A 325 -24.59 -2.91 -1.25
N GLY A 326 -24.12 -3.94 -0.55
CA GLY A 326 -24.18 -5.32 -1.02
C GLY A 326 -25.62 -5.77 -1.26
N THR A 327 -26.55 -5.45 -0.36
CA THR A 327 -27.98 -5.75 -0.59
C THR A 327 -28.53 -4.99 -1.79
N THR A 328 -28.19 -3.71 -1.92
CA THR A 328 -28.66 -2.86 -3.04
C THR A 328 -28.17 -3.39 -4.38
N LEU A 329 -26.86 -3.64 -4.52
CA LEU A 329 -26.25 -4.18 -5.73
C LEU A 329 -26.81 -5.55 -6.12
N MET A 330 -26.98 -6.46 -5.16
CA MET A 330 -27.53 -7.79 -5.43
C MET A 330 -29.03 -7.74 -5.80
N LYS A 331 -29.77 -6.73 -5.34
CA LYS A 331 -31.16 -6.47 -5.77
C LYS A 331 -31.25 -5.80 -7.14
N LEU A 332 -30.23 -5.04 -7.56
CA LEU A 332 -30.15 -4.38 -8.87
C LEU A 332 -29.88 -5.31 -10.06
N GLY A 333 -29.71 -6.62 -9.83
CA GLY A 333 -29.70 -7.62 -10.90
C GLY A 333 -28.46 -8.50 -10.99
N ILE A 334 -27.45 -8.30 -10.12
CA ILE A 334 -26.27 -9.19 -10.07
C ILE A 334 -26.72 -10.63 -9.77
N PRO A 335 -26.29 -11.65 -10.54
CA PRO A 335 -26.65 -13.05 -10.28
C PRO A 335 -26.23 -13.51 -8.88
N ALA A 336 -27.00 -14.44 -8.28
CA ALA A 336 -26.65 -15.02 -7.00
C ALA A 336 -25.35 -15.84 -7.11
N ILE A 337 -24.42 -15.64 -6.18
CA ILE A 337 -23.17 -16.39 -6.13
C ILE A 337 -23.41 -17.70 -5.37
N LYS A 338 -22.98 -18.82 -5.94
CA LYS A 338 -23.08 -20.13 -5.29
C LYS A 338 -22.07 -20.25 -4.15
N THR A 339 -22.50 -19.90 -2.94
CA THR A 339 -21.64 -19.89 -1.73
C THR A 339 -21.48 -21.28 -1.09
N SER A 340 -22.19 -22.31 -1.55
CA SER A 340 -22.18 -23.66 -0.96
C SER A 340 -20.77 -24.27 -0.75
N PRO A 341 -19.81 -24.18 -1.69
CA PRO A 341 -18.46 -24.73 -1.48
C PRO A 341 -17.71 -24.02 -0.33
N LEU A 342 -17.87 -22.70 -0.20
CA LEU A 342 -17.26 -21.96 0.91
C LEU A 342 -17.93 -22.31 2.24
N GLN A 343 -19.26 -22.44 2.25
CA GLN A 343 -20.01 -22.84 3.45
C GLN A 343 -19.69 -24.27 3.91
N PHE A 344 -19.29 -25.16 2.99
CA PHE A 344 -18.85 -26.52 3.30
C PHE A 344 -17.56 -26.54 4.12
N VAL A 345 -16.67 -25.57 3.93
CA VAL A 345 -15.42 -25.41 4.70
C VAL A 345 -15.63 -24.55 5.94
N TYR A 346 -16.40 -23.47 5.80
CA TYR A 346 -16.64 -22.50 6.88
C TYR A 346 -17.39 -23.10 8.07
N ASN A 347 -18.48 -23.84 7.84
CA ASN A 347 -19.29 -24.36 8.95
C ASN A 347 -18.50 -25.35 9.84
N PRO A 348 -17.72 -26.32 9.31
CA PRO A 348 -16.85 -27.17 10.14
C PRO A 348 -15.79 -26.39 10.93
N ILE A 349 -15.17 -25.36 10.33
CA ILE A 349 -14.22 -24.48 11.04
C ILE A 349 -14.92 -23.82 12.23
N GLN A 350 -16.13 -23.30 12.02
CA GLN A 350 -16.93 -22.71 13.09
C GLN A 350 -17.30 -23.72 14.19
N VAL A 351 -17.68 -24.95 13.82
CA VAL A 351 -17.94 -26.02 14.80
C VAL A 351 -16.70 -26.32 15.63
N ILE A 352 -15.53 -26.46 15.00
CA ILE A 352 -14.27 -26.74 15.69
C ILE A 352 -13.90 -25.58 16.63
N ALA A 353 -13.95 -24.34 16.13
CA ALA A 353 -13.61 -23.15 16.92
C ALA A 353 -14.54 -23.00 18.13
N CYS A 354 -15.86 -23.11 17.93
CA CYS A 354 -16.84 -23.00 19.02
C CYS A 354 -16.69 -24.14 20.04
N SER A 355 -16.42 -25.36 19.58
CA SER A 355 -16.21 -26.51 20.47
C SER A 355 -14.95 -26.32 21.31
N TYR A 356 -13.85 -25.89 20.68
CA TYR A 356 -12.59 -25.61 21.34
C TYR A 356 -12.75 -24.54 22.42
N MET A 357 -13.35 -23.38 22.08
CA MET A 357 -13.55 -22.30 23.05
C MET A 357 -14.44 -22.73 24.22
N CYS A 358 -15.50 -23.50 23.95
CA CYS A 358 -16.39 -24.02 24.99
C CYS A 358 -15.66 -24.94 25.97
N VAL A 359 -14.90 -25.90 25.45
CA VAL A 359 -14.16 -26.88 26.25
C VAL A 359 -13.00 -26.21 27.00
N GLU A 360 -12.23 -25.35 26.32
CA GLU A 360 -11.07 -24.69 26.92
C GLU A 360 -11.49 -23.72 28.03
N ALA A 361 -12.55 -22.92 27.84
CA ALA A 361 -13.08 -22.07 28.90
C ALA A 361 -13.54 -22.89 30.12
N ALA A 362 -14.20 -24.03 29.90
CA ALA A 362 -14.63 -24.91 30.99
C ALA A 362 -13.44 -25.55 31.72
N ILE A 363 -12.42 -26.00 30.99
CA ILE A 363 -11.20 -26.58 31.56
C ILE A 363 -10.42 -25.55 32.37
N GLN A 364 -10.25 -24.33 31.85
CA GLN A 364 -9.55 -23.26 32.56
C GLN A 364 -10.29 -22.85 33.82
N ALA A 365 -11.62 -22.78 33.77
CA ALA A 365 -12.46 -22.47 34.91
C ALA A 365 -12.29 -23.54 36.01
N TYR A 366 -12.36 -24.82 35.64
CA TYR A 366 -12.15 -25.93 36.57
C TYR A 366 -10.75 -25.92 37.19
N ARG A 367 -9.69 -25.75 36.38
CA ARG A 367 -8.29 -25.74 36.84
C ARG A 367 -7.98 -24.59 37.80
N ASN A 368 -8.67 -23.47 37.66
CA ASN A 368 -8.48 -22.28 38.47
C ASN A 368 -9.54 -22.11 39.57
N GLY A 369 -10.35 -23.16 39.83
CA GLY A 369 -11.29 -23.19 40.94
C GLY A 369 -12.49 -22.24 40.78
N TYR A 370 -12.86 -21.88 39.54
CA TYR A 370 -14.04 -21.06 39.29
C TYR A 370 -15.32 -21.82 39.61
N SER A 371 -16.24 -21.15 40.28
CA SER A 371 -17.58 -21.61 40.58
C SER A 371 -18.56 -21.30 39.44
N PRO A 372 -19.57 -22.15 39.21
CA PRO A 372 -20.74 -21.78 38.39
C PRO A 372 -21.54 -20.60 38.96
N ALA A 373 -21.42 -20.35 40.27
CA ALA A 373 -22.00 -19.16 40.88
C ALA A 373 -21.13 -17.93 40.57
N PRO A 374 -21.73 -16.76 40.30
CA PRO A 374 -20.97 -15.53 40.01
C PRO A 374 -20.12 -15.04 41.18
N CYS A 375 -19.20 -14.13 40.85
CA CYS A 375 -18.13 -13.57 41.67
C CYS A 375 -16.89 -14.46 41.75
N ASN A 376 -16.51 -15.02 40.60
CA ASN A 376 -15.20 -15.63 40.44
C ASN A 376 -14.08 -14.59 40.53
N ALA A 377 -12.89 -15.03 40.95
CA ALA A 377 -11.73 -14.15 41.05
C ALA A 377 -11.43 -13.50 39.68
N PHE A 378 -11.27 -12.18 39.68
CA PHE A 378 -10.99 -11.39 38.50
C PHE A 378 -9.57 -10.80 38.59
N LYS A 379 -8.71 -11.12 37.63
CA LYS A 379 -7.36 -10.56 37.52
C LYS A 379 -7.21 -9.78 36.22
N ALA A 380 -6.99 -8.48 36.33
CA ALA A 380 -6.89 -7.62 35.15
C ALA A 380 -5.53 -7.73 34.44
N ASP A 381 -4.46 -7.89 35.23
CA ASP A 381 -3.05 -7.93 34.81
C ASP A 381 -2.58 -9.34 34.41
N ASP A 382 -3.12 -10.38 35.04
CA ASP A 382 -2.84 -11.80 34.74
C ASP A 382 -4.16 -12.61 34.59
N PRO A 383 -4.92 -12.36 33.52
CA PRO A 383 -6.24 -12.96 33.33
C PRO A 383 -6.13 -14.43 32.94
N VAL A 384 -6.82 -15.30 33.68
CA VAL A 384 -6.92 -16.73 33.35
C VAL A 384 -7.61 -16.92 32.00
N MET A 385 -8.76 -16.25 31.78
CA MET A 385 -9.59 -16.42 30.59
C MET A 385 -9.15 -15.61 29.37
N GLY A 386 -8.11 -14.79 29.52
CA GLY A 386 -7.74 -13.76 28.56
C GLY A 386 -7.60 -14.25 27.12
N ASN A 387 -6.84 -15.33 26.93
CA ASN A 387 -6.58 -15.89 25.60
C ASN A 387 -7.83 -16.51 24.97
N VAL A 388 -8.67 -17.19 25.77
CA VAL A 388 -9.90 -17.81 25.28
C VAL A 388 -10.93 -16.74 24.93
N LEU A 389 -11.01 -15.68 25.74
CA LEU A 389 -11.87 -14.54 25.45
C LEU A 389 -11.41 -13.78 24.20
N TYR A 390 -10.10 -13.64 23.97
CA TYR A 390 -9.59 -13.07 22.72
C TYR A 390 -10.01 -13.89 21.50
N LEU A 391 -9.87 -15.23 21.58
CA LEU A 391 -10.32 -16.11 20.51
C LEU A 391 -11.85 -16.02 20.31
N PHE A 392 -12.60 -15.90 21.40
CA PHE A 392 -14.04 -15.69 21.36
C PHE A 392 -14.40 -14.36 20.66
N PHE A 393 -13.70 -13.28 20.98
CA PHE A 393 -13.84 -11.99 20.31
C PHE A 393 -13.54 -12.10 18.80
N LEU A 394 -12.45 -12.75 18.41
CA LEU A 394 -12.12 -12.99 16.99
C LEU A 394 -13.19 -13.84 16.29
N SER A 395 -13.79 -14.82 16.98
CA SER A 395 -14.89 -15.61 16.41
C SER A 395 -16.08 -14.74 16.01
N LYS A 396 -16.36 -13.64 16.73
CA LYS A 396 -17.45 -12.72 16.36
C LYS A 396 -17.17 -11.95 15.08
N MET A 397 -15.90 -11.71 14.74
CA MET A 397 -15.53 -11.19 13.42
C MET A 397 -15.74 -12.24 12.34
N LEU A 398 -15.39 -13.50 12.62
CA LEU A 398 -15.62 -14.62 11.70
C LEU A 398 -17.12 -14.83 11.43
N ASP A 399 -17.96 -14.69 12.46
CA ASP A 399 -19.42 -14.80 12.38
C ASP A 399 -20.03 -13.79 11.39
N LEU A 400 -19.36 -12.66 11.08
CA LEU A 400 -19.83 -11.71 10.07
C LEU A 400 -19.89 -12.31 8.65
N CYS A 401 -19.13 -13.38 8.38
CA CYS A 401 -19.20 -14.11 7.13
C CYS A 401 -20.59 -14.71 6.87
N ASP A 402 -21.38 -14.99 7.90
CA ASP A 402 -22.77 -15.46 7.75
C ASP A 402 -23.59 -14.47 6.93
N THR A 403 -23.46 -13.17 7.23
CA THR A 403 -24.12 -12.09 6.48
C THR A 403 -23.64 -12.01 5.03
N VAL A 404 -22.34 -12.24 4.79
CA VAL A 404 -21.77 -12.31 3.44
C VAL A 404 -22.43 -13.43 2.63
N PHE A 405 -22.53 -14.64 3.20
CA PHE A 405 -23.17 -15.76 2.52
C PHE A 405 -24.66 -15.55 2.26
N ILE A 406 -25.35 -14.86 3.17
CA ILE A 406 -26.76 -14.53 3.02
C ILE A 406 -26.97 -13.55 1.86
N ILE A 407 -26.20 -12.46 1.79
CA ILE A 407 -26.34 -11.41 0.77
C ILE A 407 -25.92 -11.93 -0.61
N LEU A 408 -24.74 -12.55 -0.72
CA LEU A 408 -24.24 -13.07 -1.99
C LEU A 408 -25.09 -14.23 -2.52
N GLY A 409 -25.63 -15.05 -1.63
CA GLY A 409 -26.56 -16.14 -1.97
C GLY A 409 -28.01 -15.71 -2.15
N LYS A 410 -28.33 -14.41 -2.02
CA LYS A 410 -29.70 -13.85 -2.09
C LYS A 410 -30.69 -14.54 -1.14
N LYS A 411 -30.25 -14.97 0.04
CA LYS A 411 -31.06 -15.66 1.04
C LYS A 411 -31.85 -14.66 1.91
N TRP A 412 -32.66 -13.80 1.28
CA TRP A 412 -33.28 -12.63 1.93
C TRP A 412 -34.14 -12.94 3.15
N LYS A 413 -34.73 -14.14 3.23
CA LYS A 413 -35.49 -14.60 4.41
C LYS A 413 -34.61 -14.75 5.67
N GLN A 414 -33.29 -14.87 5.51
CA GLN A 414 -32.31 -14.99 6.59
C GLN A 414 -31.74 -13.63 7.01
N LEU A 415 -31.74 -12.62 6.13
CA LEU A 415 -31.24 -11.26 6.43
C LEU A 415 -32.28 -10.45 7.22
N SER A 416 -32.50 -10.83 8.48
CA SER A 416 -33.44 -10.16 9.37
C SER A 416 -32.79 -9.00 10.15
N ILE A 417 -33.62 -8.10 10.69
CA ILE A 417 -33.16 -7.08 11.64
C ILE A 417 -32.46 -7.74 12.84
N LEU A 418 -33.01 -8.84 13.36
CA LEU A 418 -32.41 -9.61 14.44
C LEU A 418 -30.98 -10.06 14.10
N HIS A 419 -30.78 -10.60 12.90
CA HIS A 419 -29.47 -11.03 12.41
C HIS A 419 -28.47 -9.88 12.36
N VAL A 420 -28.83 -8.80 11.66
CA VAL A 420 -27.91 -7.66 11.47
C VAL A 420 -27.62 -6.97 12.79
N TYR A 421 -28.64 -6.77 13.63
CA TYR A 421 -28.51 -6.22 14.98
C TYR A 421 -27.55 -7.07 15.82
N HIS A 422 -27.77 -8.38 15.91
CA HIS A 422 -26.95 -9.26 16.72
C HIS A 422 -25.48 -9.27 16.28
N HIS A 423 -25.20 -9.53 15.00
CA HIS A 423 -23.81 -9.64 14.51
C HIS A 423 -23.02 -8.33 14.60
N LEU A 424 -23.67 -7.17 14.44
CA LEU A 424 -23.04 -5.87 14.66
C LEU A 424 -22.75 -5.63 16.15
N THR A 425 -23.77 -5.79 16.98
CA THR A 425 -23.68 -5.42 18.40
C THR A 425 -22.84 -6.40 19.20
N VAL A 426 -22.87 -7.70 18.88
CA VAL A 426 -22.06 -8.71 19.59
C VAL A 426 -20.57 -8.43 19.41
N LEU A 427 -20.14 -8.02 18.22
CA LEU A 427 -18.75 -7.66 17.97
C LEU A 427 -18.32 -6.48 18.84
N PHE A 428 -19.14 -5.43 18.91
CA PHE A 428 -18.85 -4.24 19.70
C PHE A 428 -18.89 -4.52 21.22
N VAL A 429 -19.90 -5.26 21.70
CA VAL A 429 -20.04 -5.62 23.11
C VAL A 429 -18.84 -6.47 23.56
N TYR A 430 -18.42 -7.46 22.77
CA TYR A 430 -17.28 -8.29 23.13
C TYR A 430 -15.92 -7.62 22.95
N TYR A 431 -15.83 -6.58 22.12
CA TYR A 431 -14.68 -5.68 22.16
C TYR A 431 -14.56 -5.00 23.53
N VAL A 432 -15.66 -4.44 24.05
CA VAL A 432 -15.67 -3.81 25.38
C VAL A 432 -15.37 -4.85 26.46
N VAL A 433 -16.05 -5.99 26.47
CA VAL A 433 -15.81 -7.07 27.45
C VAL A 433 -14.36 -7.56 27.38
N PHE A 434 -13.78 -7.72 26.19
CA PHE A 434 -12.38 -8.08 26.07
C PHE A 434 -11.46 -7.04 26.72
N ARG A 435 -11.75 -5.74 26.58
CA ARG A 435 -10.89 -4.68 27.11
C ARG A 435 -11.01 -4.44 28.61
N VAL A 436 -12.16 -4.71 29.22
CA VAL A 436 -12.44 -4.34 30.62
C VAL A 436 -12.83 -5.51 31.53
N ALA A 437 -13.17 -6.66 30.95
CA ALA A 437 -13.71 -7.82 31.67
C ALA A 437 -13.10 -9.14 31.12
N GLN A 438 -11.78 -9.14 31.03
CA GLN A 438 -10.96 -10.18 30.42
C GLN A 438 -10.86 -11.49 31.20
N ASP A 439 -11.41 -11.53 32.41
CA ASP A 439 -11.28 -12.65 33.34
C ASP A 439 -12.56 -12.91 34.15
N GLY A 440 -12.51 -13.87 35.09
CA GLY A 440 -13.59 -14.13 36.03
C GLY A 440 -14.85 -14.63 35.34
N ASP A 441 -16.00 -14.02 35.65
CA ASP A 441 -17.33 -14.49 35.23
C ASP A 441 -17.60 -14.44 33.71
N SER A 442 -16.71 -13.87 32.90
CA SER A 442 -16.84 -13.89 31.44
C SER A 442 -16.79 -15.31 30.85
N TYR A 443 -16.17 -16.27 31.54
CA TYR A 443 -15.98 -17.65 31.06
C TYR A 443 -17.30 -18.37 30.76
N ILE A 444 -18.31 -18.22 31.63
CA ILE A 444 -19.56 -18.98 31.51
C ILE A 444 -20.31 -18.57 30.25
N THR A 445 -20.14 -17.32 29.82
CA THR A 445 -20.72 -16.85 28.57
C THR A 445 -20.04 -17.49 27.36
N ILE A 446 -18.71 -17.64 27.40
CA ILE A 446 -17.95 -18.35 26.36
C ILE A 446 -18.43 -19.81 26.29
N VAL A 447 -18.60 -20.47 27.44
CA VAL A 447 -19.08 -21.85 27.52
C VAL A 447 -20.50 -21.96 26.93
N LEU A 448 -21.44 -21.14 27.39
CA LEU A 448 -22.83 -21.18 26.97
C LEU A 448 -23.00 -20.82 25.48
N ASN A 449 -22.36 -19.74 25.02
CA ASN A 449 -22.42 -19.35 23.61
C ASN A 449 -21.69 -20.36 22.71
N GLY A 450 -20.49 -20.80 23.11
CA GLY A 450 -19.70 -21.79 22.36
C GLY A 450 -20.44 -23.12 22.21
N PHE A 451 -21.11 -23.59 23.26
CA PHE A 451 -21.94 -24.80 23.20
C PHE A 451 -23.09 -24.64 22.19
N VAL A 452 -23.86 -23.55 22.29
CA VAL A 452 -25.01 -23.35 21.40
C VAL A 452 -24.58 -23.08 19.96
N HIS A 453 -23.50 -22.32 19.73
CA HIS A 453 -22.94 -22.08 18.41
C HIS A 453 -22.38 -23.36 17.79
N THR A 454 -21.79 -24.27 18.58
CA THR A 454 -21.38 -25.60 18.10
C THR A 454 -22.56 -26.36 17.51
N ILE A 455 -23.70 -26.38 18.23
CA ILE A 455 -24.92 -27.04 17.75
C ILE A 455 -25.50 -26.30 16.53
N MET A 456 -25.51 -24.97 16.54
CA MET A 456 -26.03 -24.14 15.46
C MET A 456 -25.23 -24.29 14.16
N TYR A 457 -23.90 -24.24 14.20
CA TYR A 457 -23.08 -24.43 13.00
C TYR A 457 -23.09 -25.88 12.52
N THR A 458 -23.27 -26.85 13.42
CA THR A 458 -23.57 -28.24 13.05
C THR A 458 -24.89 -28.32 12.29
N TYR A 459 -25.94 -27.63 12.77
CA TYR A 459 -27.21 -27.53 12.06
C TYR A 459 -27.02 -26.92 10.65
N TYR A 460 -26.27 -25.82 10.53
CA TYR A 460 -26.00 -25.20 9.24
C TYR A 460 -25.24 -26.10 8.28
N PHE A 461 -24.22 -26.80 8.76
CA PHE A 461 -23.49 -27.79 7.98
C PHE A 461 -24.39 -28.92 7.47
N VAL A 462 -25.21 -29.51 8.34
CA VAL A 462 -26.14 -30.60 7.97
C VAL A 462 -27.21 -30.10 7.01
N SER A 463 -27.74 -28.89 7.23
CA SER A 463 -28.79 -28.30 6.37
C SER A 463 -28.33 -27.97 4.94
N ALA A 464 -27.01 -27.93 4.71
CA ALA A 464 -26.44 -27.82 3.37
C ALA A 464 -26.51 -29.14 2.59
N HIS A 465 -26.66 -30.28 3.28
CA HIS A 465 -26.65 -31.63 2.71
C HIS A 465 -28.02 -32.32 2.72
N THR A 466 -28.89 -31.95 3.66
CA THR A 466 -30.24 -32.52 3.76
C THR A 466 -31.27 -31.46 4.14
N ARG A 467 -32.51 -31.64 3.66
CA ARG A 467 -33.65 -30.78 4.00
C ARG A 467 -34.47 -31.32 5.19
N ASP A 468 -34.26 -32.58 5.57
CA ASP A 468 -35.05 -33.26 6.59
C ASP A 468 -34.36 -33.19 7.96
N ILE A 469 -34.56 -32.07 8.67
CA ILE A 469 -33.99 -31.85 10.01
C ILE A 469 -35.11 -31.65 11.03
N TRP A 470 -35.43 -32.71 11.76
CA TRP A 470 -36.52 -32.74 12.74
C TRP A 470 -36.25 -31.89 14.00
N TRP A 471 -34.98 -31.60 14.30
CA TRP A 471 -34.57 -30.98 15.56
C TRP A 471 -34.42 -29.45 15.52
N LYS A 472 -34.74 -28.80 14.39
CA LYS A 472 -34.69 -27.34 14.23
C LYS A 472 -35.40 -26.57 15.35
N LYS A 473 -36.57 -27.05 15.79
CA LYS A 473 -37.35 -26.43 16.88
C LYS A 473 -36.64 -26.49 18.24
N TYR A 474 -35.85 -27.54 18.50
CA TYR A 474 -35.11 -27.68 19.76
C TYR A 474 -33.90 -26.76 19.79
N LEU A 475 -33.27 -26.49 18.64
CA LEU A 475 -32.18 -25.50 18.55
C LEU A 475 -32.64 -24.12 19.05
N THR A 476 -33.79 -23.63 18.57
CA THR A 476 -34.33 -22.34 19.02
C THR A 476 -34.72 -22.35 20.51
N ARG A 477 -35.19 -23.48 21.04
CA ARG A 477 -35.47 -23.61 22.48
C ARG A 477 -34.19 -23.57 23.33
N ILE A 478 -33.12 -24.22 22.89
CA ILE A 478 -31.82 -24.18 23.57
C ILE A 478 -31.25 -22.76 23.56
N GLN A 479 -31.38 -22.01 22.45
CA GLN A 479 -31.00 -20.60 22.38
C GLN A 479 -31.77 -19.73 23.40
N LEU A 480 -33.09 -19.96 23.57
CA LEU A 480 -33.87 -19.26 24.58
C LEU A 480 -33.44 -19.61 26.01
N ILE A 481 -33.18 -20.89 26.29
CA ILE A 481 -32.65 -21.35 27.60
C ILE A 481 -31.30 -20.72 27.89
N GLN A 482 -30.42 -20.61 26.88
CA GLN A 482 -29.14 -19.92 26.99
C GLN A 482 -29.33 -18.48 27.44
N PHE A 483 -30.21 -17.72 26.79
CA PHE A 483 -30.46 -16.33 27.17
C PHE A 483 -31.05 -16.19 28.58
N VAL A 484 -31.95 -17.09 28.99
CA VAL A 484 -32.48 -17.07 30.37
C VAL A 484 -31.35 -17.31 31.38
N THR A 485 -30.50 -18.30 31.13
CA THR A 485 -29.36 -18.62 32.01
C THR A 485 -28.37 -17.47 32.08
N MET A 486 -28.05 -16.86 30.94
CA MET A 486 -27.18 -15.68 30.84
C MET A 486 -27.76 -14.45 31.55
N ASN A 487 -29.08 -14.23 31.48
CA ASN A 487 -29.73 -13.14 32.22
C ASN A 487 -29.66 -13.35 33.74
N VAL A 488 -29.89 -14.58 34.22
CA VAL A 488 -29.76 -14.91 35.65
C VAL A 488 -28.33 -14.66 36.12
N GLN A 489 -27.34 -15.13 35.36
CA GLN A 489 -25.93 -14.86 35.66
C GLN A 489 -25.63 -13.36 35.68
N GLY A 490 -26.03 -12.61 34.66
CA GLY A 490 -25.81 -11.16 34.58
C GLY A 490 -26.45 -10.42 35.77
N TYR A 491 -27.65 -10.83 36.16
CA TYR A 491 -28.36 -10.24 37.31
C TYR A 491 -27.64 -10.52 38.62
N LEU A 492 -27.16 -11.75 38.80
CA LEU A 492 -26.39 -12.14 39.98
C LEU A 492 -25.04 -11.42 40.04
N THR A 493 -24.32 -11.29 38.92
CA THR A 493 -23.06 -10.51 38.87
C THR A 493 -23.29 -9.04 39.19
N TYR A 494 -24.36 -8.44 38.65
CA TYR A 494 -24.71 -7.04 38.92
C TYR A 494 -25.18 -6.83 40.37
N SER A 495 -26.08 -7.67 40.89
CA SER A 495 -26.65 -7.51 42.23
C SER A 495 -25.63 -7.76 43.35
N ARG A 496 -24.68 -8.69 43.14
CA ARG A 496 -23.65 -9.02 44.13
C ARG A 496 -22.47 -8.05 44.13
N GLN A 497 -22.36 -7.16 43.14
CA GLN A 497 -21.23 -6.23 42.99
C GLN A 497 -19.89 -6.98 43.11
N CYS A 498 -19.70 -7.98 42.25
CA CYS A 498 -18.55 -8.89 42.34
C CYS A 498 -17.21 -8.12 42.32
N PRO A 499 -16.27 -8.42 43.24
CA PRO A 499 -15.00 -7.70 43.34
C PRO A 499 -14.19 -7.74 42.03
N GLY A 500 -13.62 -6.60 41.65
CA GLY A 500 -12.77 -6.45 40.45
C GLY A 500 -13.51 -6.34 39.12
N MET A 501 -14.80 -6.71 39.05
CA MET A 501 -15.62 -6.57 37.84
C MET A 501 -16.24 -5.17 37.77
N PRO A 502 -15.96 -4.35 36.74
CA PRO A 502 -16.58 -3.02 36.63
C PRO A 502 -18.10 -3.12 36.50
N PRO A 503 -18.91 -2.43 37.35
CA PRO A 503 -20.35 -2.66 37.47
C PRO A 503 -21.15 -2.31 36.20
N LYS A 504 -20.57 -1.50 35.30
CA LYS A 504 -21.19 -1.17 34.00
C LYS A 504 -21.13 -2.32 33.01
N VAL A 505 -20.19 -3.26 33.14
CA VAL A 505 -20.08 -4.43 32.27
C VAL A 505 -21.27 -5.39 32.45
N PRO A 506 -21.59 -5.90 33.65
CA PRO A 506 -22.74 -6.78 33.83
C PRO A 506 -24.07 -6.07 33.53
N LEU A 507 -24.16 -4.74 33.74
CA LEU A 507 -25.31 -3.96 33.32
C LEU A 507 -25.47 -3.92 31.79
N MET A 508 -24.40 -3.60 31.05
CA MET A 508 -24.39 -3.62 29.58
C MET A 508 -24.74 -5.02 29.05
N TYR A 509 -24.15 -6.05 29.65
CA TYR A 509 -24.43 -7.45 29.34
C TYR A 509 -25.90 -7.81 29.55
N LEU A 510 -26.49 -7.45 30.70
CA LEU A 510 -27.92 -7.66 30.99
C LEU A 510 -28.83 -7.00 29.95
N VAL A 511 -28.63 -5.71 29.69
CA VAL A 511 -29.42 -4.97 28.70
C VAL A 511 -29.33 -5.64 27.33
N TYR A 512 -28.13 -6.05 26.95
CA TYR A 512 -27.88 -6.71 25.68
C TYR A 512 -28.58 -8.08 25.58
N VAL A 513 -28.36 -8.98 26.55
CA VAL A 513 -28.95 -10.33 26.54
C VAL A 513 -30.47 -10.25 26.63
N GLN A 514 -31.02 -9.30 27.39
CA GLN A 514 -32.46 -9.08 27.46
C GLN A 514 -33.05 -8.64 26.11
N SER A 515 -32.34 -7.78 25.36
CA SER A 515 -32.77 -7.38 24.02
C SER A 515 -32.81 -8.57 23.05
N LEU A 516 -31.80 -9.45 23.08
CA LEU A 516 -31.75 -10.65 22.26
C LEU A 516 -32.84 -11.64 22.64
N PHE A 517 -33.09 -11.84 23.93
CA PHE A 517 -34.16 -12.70 24.41
C PHE A 517 -35.51 -12.32 23.79
N TRP A 518 -35.88 -11.03 23.84
CA TRP A 518 -37.15 -10.58 23.29
C TRP A 518 -37.22 -10.69 21.76
N LEU A 519 -36.14 -10.41 21.05
CA LEU A 519 -36.07 -10.58 19.59
C LEU A 519 -36.22 -12.06 19.19
N PHE A 520 -35.55 -12.97 19.90
CA PHE A 520 -35.67 -14.41 19.69
C PHE A 520 -37.03 -14.96 20.11
N MET A 521 -37.62 -14.44 21.19
CA MET A 521 -38.96 -14.82 21.62
C MET A 521 -40.00 -14.42 20.57
N ASN A 522 -39.93 -13.20 20.04
CA ASN A 522 -40.78 -12.75 18.94
C ASN A 522 -40.59 -13.63 17.69
N PHE A 523 -39.34 -13.99 17.34
CA PHE A 523 -39.07 -14.94 16.27
C PHE A 523 -39.71 -16.32 16.53
N TYR A 524 -39.54 -16.86 17.74
CA TYR A 524 -40.07 -18.17 18.12
C TYR A 524 -41.60 -18.22 18.03
N ILE A 525 -42.28 -17.21 18.59
CA ILE A 525 -43.73 -17.08 18.56
C ILE A 525 -44.23 -17.02 17.11
N ARG A 526 -43.64 -16.15 16.28
CA ARG A 526 -44.05 -16.01 14.87
C ARG A 526 -43.78 -17.26 14.04
N ALA A 527 -42.65 -17.93 14.26
CA ALA A 527 -42.22 -19.06 13.45
C ALA A 527 -42.88 -20.40 13.85
N TYR A 528 -43.16 -20.60 15.15
CA TYR A 528 -43.57 -21.91 15.67
C TYR A 528 -44.92 -21.93 16.40
N VAL A 529 -45.42 -20.78 16.88
CA VAL A 529 -46.72 -20.70 17.57
C VAL A 529 -47.81 -20.22 16.60
N PHE A 530 -47.55 -19.16 15.84
CA PHE A 530 -48.48 -18.62 14.85
C PHE A 530 -48.17 -19.02 13.40
N GLY A 531 -46.99 -19.61 13.14
CA GLY A 531 -46.62 -20.16 11.84
C GLY A 531 -47.39 -21.44 11.57
N SER A 532 -48.47 -21.33 10.79
CA SER A 532 -49.50 -22.35 10.57
C SER A 532 -49.02 -23.77 10.25
N THR A 533 -49.74 -24.72 10.85
CA THR A 533 -50.11 -26.03 10.32
C THR A 533 -50.19 -26.04 8.79
N LYS A 534 -49.31 -26.79 8.13
CA LYS A 534 -49.63 -27.28 6.78
C LYS A 534 -50.75 -28.33 6.91
N PRO A 535 -51.80 -28.30 6.08
CA PRO A 535 -52.73 -29.42 6.00
C PRO A 535 -51.93 -30.65 5.58
N ALA A 536 -52.17 -31.79 6.22
CA ALA A 536 -51.73 -33.07 5.68
C ALA A 536 -52.32 -33.19 4.27
N VAL A 537 -51.46 -33.24 3.25
CA VAL A 537 -51.87 -33.60 1.90
C VAL A 537 -52.30 -35.06 1.99
N GLY A 538 -53.61 -35.26 1.94
CA GLY A 538 -54.22 -36.57 1.94
C GLY A 538 -53.74 -37.42 0.77
N ASP A 539 -53.57 -38.69 1.04
CA ASP A 539 -53.47 -39.78 0.08
C ASP A 539 -54.57 -39.67 -0.98
N ALA A 540 -54.22 -39.19 -2.17
CA ALA A 540 -55.04 -39.35 -3.35
C ALA A 540 -54.17 -39.35 -4.61
N LYS A 541 -53.52 -40.50 -4.87
CA LYS A 541 -53.41 -41.10 -6.21
C LYS A 541 -52.76 -42.48 -6.14
N LYS A 542 -53.57 -43.48 -5.77
CA LYS A 542 -53.52 -44.84 -6.29
C LYS A 542 -54.85 -45.10 -6.97
N LYS A 543 -54.88 -45.08 -8.31
CA LYS A 543 -55.72 -45.92 -9.17
C LYS A 543 -55.43 -45.57 -10.63
N LEU A 544 -54.85 -46.58 -11.29
CA LEU A 544 -54.72 -46.85 -12.74
C LEU A 544 -53.90 -45.86 -13.57
#